data_AF-A0A9E3MSP9-F1
#
_entry.id   AF-A0A9E3MSP9-F1
#
_cell.length_a   1.000
_cell.length_b   1.000
_cell.length_c   1.000
_cell.angle_alpha   90.00
_cell.angle_beta   90.00
_cell.angle_gamma   90.00
#
_symmetry.space_group_name_H-M   'P 1'
#
loop_
_entity.id
_entity.type
_entity.pdbx_description
1 polymer ?
#
loop_
_entity_poly.entity_id
_entity_poly.type
_entity_poly.pdbx_seq_one_letter_code
_entity_poly.pdbx_strand_id
1 'polypeptide(L)'
;GTLAHAAELLRAPVLVVASAGLGTLNTTELTARELRRRRLELAGVVIGSWPDSPDLAARCNLADLPDVSGAPLLGALPAGAGRLTPVDFRAAAPGWLAPRLDGTWDAEAFGVREAP
;
A
#
# COMPACT_ATOMS: atom_id res chain seq x y z
N GLY A 1 5.53 -16.89 16.42
CA GLY A 1 4.32 -16.05 16.28
C GLY A 1 4.31 -15.41 14.90
N THR A 2 3.13 -15.17 14.32
CA THR A 2 2.99 -14.43 13.05
C THR A 2 2.76 -12.94 13.33
N LEU A 3 2.91 -12.08 12.32
CA LEU A 3 2.55 -10.65 12.44
C LEU A 3 1.08 -10.45 12.81
N ALA A 4 0.19 -11.27 12.24
CA ALA A 4 -1.24 -11.26 12.61
C ALA A 4 -1.45 -11.61 14.10
N HIS A 5 -0.70 -12.58 14.62
CA HIS A 5 -0.79 -12.91 16.04
C HIS A 5 -0.27 -11.79 16.95
N ALA A 6 0.81 -11.10 16.55
CA ALA A 6 1.28 -9.93 17.28
C ALA A 6 0.24 -8.79 17.27
N ALA A 7 -0.39 -8.53 16.11
CA ALA A 7 -1.45 -7.53 15.98
C ALA A 7 -2.68 -7.88 16.85
N GLU A 8 -3.06 -9.16 16.94
CA GLU A 8 -4.13 -9.64 17.84
C GLU A 8 -3.81 -9.34 19.30
N LEU A 9 -2.58 -9.64 19.76
CA LEU A 9 -2.15 -9.40 21.13
C LEU A 9 -2.11 -7.90 21.48
N LEU A 10 -1.73 -7.06 20.51
CA LEU A 10 -1.59 -5.62 20.69
C LEU A 10 -2.87 -4.84 20.38
N ARG A 11 -3.89 -5.49 19.79
CA ARG A 11 -5.08 -4.84 19.20
C ARG A 11 -4.68 -3.71 18.23
N ALA A 12 -3.60 -3.94 17.47
CA ALA A 12 -3.06 -2.96 16.56
C ALA A 12 -3.72 -3.08 15.18
N PRO A 13 -4.06 -1.96 14.52
CA PRO A 13 -4.46 -1.99 13.12
C PRO A 13 -3.29 -2.45 12.24
N VAL A 14 -3.61 -3.14 11.14
CA VAL A 14 -2.63 -3.71 10.20
C VAL A 14 -2.61 -2.87 8.93
N LEU A 15 -1.41 -2.53 8.47
CA LEU A 15 -1.15 -1.94 7.15
C LEU A 15 -0.54 -3.02 6.25
N VAL A 16 -1.14 -3.26 5.08
CA VAL A 16 -0.61 -4.25 4.12
C VAL A 16 0.24 -3.56 3.07
N VAL A 17 1.45 -4.07 2.84
CA VAL A 17 2.32 -3.61 1.74
C VAL A 17 2.14 -4.55 0.55
N ALA A 18 1.69 -4.00 -0.57
CA ALA A 18 1.44 -4.71 -1.81
C ALA A 18 2.51 -4.38 -2.87
N SER A 19 2.71 -5.28 -3.84
CA SER A 19 3.49 -4.99 -5.04
C SER A 19 2.61 -4.31 -6.10
N ALA A 20 3.20 -3.59 -7.07
CA ALA A 20 2.44 -3.02 -8.19
C ALA A 20 2.14 -4.07 -9.30
N GLY A 21 2.97 -5.12 -9.40
CA GLY A 21 2.95 -6.08 -10.51
C GLY A 21 1.89 -7.19 -10.39
N LEU A 22 1.89 -8.08 -11.39
CA LEU A 22 0.97 -9.22 -11.48
C LEU A 22 1.00 -10.10 -10.22
N GLY A 23 -0.18 -10.62 -9.83
CA GLY A 23 -0.37 -11.44 -8.64
C GLY A 23 -0.66 -10.66 -7.36
N THR A 24 -0.45 -9.34 -7.35
CA THR A 24 -0.68 -8.48 -6.19
C THR A 24 -2.12 -8.50 -5.69
N LEU A 25 -3.11 -8.52 -6.61
CA LEU A 25 -4.53 -8.50 -6.24
C LEU A 25 -4.92 -9.75 -5.44
N ASN A 26 -4.49 -10.94 -5.89
CA ASN A 26 -4.78 -12.19 -5.19
C ASN A 26 -4.09 -12.24 -3.82
N THR A 27 -2.80 -11.91 -3.75
CA THR A 27 -2.08 -11.88 -2.46
C THR A 27 -2.70 -10.88 -1.49
N THR A 28 -3.14 -9.72 -1.98
CA THR A 28 -3.79 -8.69 -1.16
C THR A 28 -5.18 -9.14 -0.69
N GLU A 29 -6.00 -9.72 -1.57
CA GLU A 29 -7.32 -10.28 -1.21
C GLU A 29 -7.20 -11.37 -0.14
N LEU A 30 -6.30 -12.34 -0.35
CA LEU A 30 -6.08 -13.44 0.57
C LEU A 30 -5.64 -12.94 1.94
N THR A 31 -4.75 -11.95 1.97
CA THR A 31 -4.27 -11.31 3.20
C THR A 31 -5.40 -10.57 3.91
N ALA A 32 -6.13 -9.72 3.19
CA ALA A 32 -7.27 -8.98 3.72
C ALA A 32 -8.37 -9.89 4.26
N ARG A 33 -8.62 -11.02 3.58
CA ARG A 33 -9.57 -12.03 4.03
C ARG A 33 -9.13 -12.69 5.33
N GLU A 34 -7.85 -13.01 5.47
CA GLU A 34 -7.32 -13.60 6.70
C GLU A 34 -7.38 -12.62 7.89
N LEU A 35 -7.04 -11.34 7.66
CA LEU A 35 -7.19 -10.30 8.68
C LEU A 35 -8.65 -10.17 9.14
N ARG A 36 -9.61 -10.15 8.21
CA ARG A 36 -11.05 -10.14 8.52
C ARG A 36 -11.48 -11.37 9.32
N ARG A 37 -11.02 -12.56 8.94
CA ARG A 37 -11.31 -13.82 9.68
C ARG A 37 -10.83 -13.75 11.14
N ARG A 38 -9.72 -13.07 11.37
CA ARG A 38 -9.13 -12.84 12.70
C ARG A 38 -9.71 -11.62 13.43
N ARG A 39 -10.66 -10.91 12.82
CA ARG A 39 -11.23 -9.64 13.32
C ARG A 39 -10.17 -8.57 13.57
N LEU A 40 -9.11 -8.57 12.76
CA LEU A 40 -8.11 -7.52 12.74
C LEU A 40 -8.53 -6.40 11.81
N GLU A 41 -8.35 -5.16 12.28
CA GLU A 41 -8.56 -3.97 11.46
C GLU A 41 -7.48 -3.88 10.39
N LEU A 42 -7.89 -3.82 9.11
CA LEU A 42 -7.01 -3.47 8.00
C LEU A 42 -7.11 -1.95 7.80
N ALA A 43 -6.10 -1.21 8.25
CA ALA A 43 -6.07 0.26 8.13
C ALA A 43 -6.02 0.72 6.67
N GLY A 44 -5.35 -0.06 5.81
CA GLY A 44 -5.20 0.24 4.39
C GLY A 44 -4.13 -0.59 3.71
N VAL A 45 -3.87 -0.25 2.45
CA VAL A 45 -2.84 -0.84 1.61
C VAL A 45 -1.83 0.25 1.21
N VAL A 46 -0.55 -0.10 1.12
CA VAL A 46 0.50 0.75 0.53
C VAL A 46 1.23 -0.03 -0.56
N ILE A 47 1.47 0.58 -1.71
CA ILE A 47 2.34 -0.01 -2.73
C ILE A 47 3.79 0.23 -2.32
N GLY A 48 4.53 -0.84 -2.04
CA GLY A 48 5.89 -0.74 -1.51
C GLY A 48 6.95 -0.33 -2.54
N SER A 49 6.63 -0.44 -3.83
CA SER A 49 7.52 -0.04 -4.93
C SER A 49 6.70 0.19 -6.19
N TRP A 50 6.47 1.45 -6.53
CA TRP A 50 5.84 1.92 -7.75
C TRP A 50 6.90 2.22 -8.81
N PRO A 51 6.84 1.59 -10.00
CA PRO A 51 7.85 1.79 -11.05
C PRO A 51 7.72 3.16 -11.73
N ASP A 52 8.84 3.72 -12.20
CA ASP A 52 8.85 4.98 -12.97
C ASP A 52 8.13 4.87 -14.32
N SER A 53 7.97 3.65 -14.83
CA SER A 53 7.25 3.33 -16.07
C SER A 53 6.31 2.15 -15.81
N PRO A 54 5.14 2.38 -15.20
CA PRO A 54 4.18 1.32 -14.91
C PRO A 54 3.57 0.79 -16.20
N ASP A 55 3.58 -0.54 -16.35
CA ASP A 55 2.88 -1.23 -17.42
C ASP A 55 1.35 -1.21 -17.19
N LEU A 56 0.60 -1.67 -18.19
CA LEU A 56 -0.86 -1.71 -18.11
C LEU A 56 -1.34 -2.53 -16.89
N ALA A 57 -0.66 -3.62 -16.57
CA ALA A 57 -1.01 -4.45 -15.43
C ALA A 57 -0.88 -3.69 -14.11
N ALA A 58 0.21 -2.94 -13.91
CA ALA A 58 0.40 -2.11 -12.72
C ALA A 58 -0.67 -1.02 -12.59
N ARG A 59 -1.05 -0.38 -13.69
CA ARG A 59 -2.10 0.65 -13.72
C ARG A 59 -3.48 0.07 -13.44
N CYS A 60 -3.82 -1.08 -14.01
CA CYS A 60 -5.06 -1.81 -13.69
C CYS A 60 -5.08 -2.22 -12.21
N ASN A 61 -4.01 -2.82 -11.71
CA ASN A 61 -3.92 -3.24 -10.31
C ASN A 61 -4.09 -2.07 -9.35
N LEU A 62 -3.55 -0.89 -9.66
CA LEU A 62 -3.71 0.32 -8.85
C LEU A 62 -5.19 0.65 -8.61
N ALA A 63 -6.01 0.58 -9.66
CA ALA A 63 -7.44 0.86 -9.58
C ALA A 63 -8.20 -0.22 -8.79
N ASP A 64 -7.79 -1.49 -8.92
CA ASP A 64 -8.50 -2.63 -8.32
C ASP A 64 -8.09 -2.92 -6.85
N LEU A 65 -6.92 -2.46 -6.41
CA LEU A 65 -6.37 -2.73 -5.07
C LEU A 65 -7.31 -2.33 -3.91
N PRO A 66 -7.94 -1.14 -3.91
CA PRO A 66 -8.91 -0.77 -2.89
C PRO A 66 -10.10 -1.73 -2.81
N ASP A 67 -10.60 -2.15 -3.98
CA ASP A 67 -11.80 -3.00 -4.08
C ASP A 67 -11.52 -4.42 -3.58
N VAL A 68 -10.40 -5.04 -4.00
CA VAL A 68 -10.07 -6.41 -3.58
C VAL A 68 -9.65 -6.51 -2.12
N SER A 69 -9.05 -5.44 -1.58
CA SER A 69 -8.64 -5.39 -0.17
C SER A 69 -9.79 -5.01 0.77
N GLY A 70 -10.81 -4.31 0.26
CA GLY A 70 -11.86 -3.70 1.07
C GLY A 70 -11.32 -2.60 2.00
N ALA A 71 -10.19 -1.99 1.63
CA ALA A 71 -9.47 -1.01 2.44
C ALA A 71 -8.86 0.09 1.56
N PRO A 72 -8.67 1.31 2.08
CA PRO A 72 -8.15 2.42 1.29
C PRO A 72 -6.69 2.19 0.87
N LEU A 73 -6.33 2.68 -0.31
CA LEU A 73 -4.93 2.87 -0.67
C LEU A 73 -4.39 4.11 0.07
N LEU A 74 -3.34 3.92 0.86
CA LEU A 74 -2.76 4.93 1.75
C LEU A 74 -1.36 5.39 1.31
N GLY A 75 -0.87 4.93 0.17
CA GLY A 75 0.41 5.38 -0.34
C GLY A 75 0.98 4.52 -1.45
N ALA A 76 1.96 5.08 -2.14
CA ALA A 76 2.78 4.41 -3.14
C ALA A 76 4.20 4.95 -3.06
N LEU A 77 5.15 4.09 -2.70
CA LEU A 77 6.56 4.46 -2.60
C LEU A 77 7.22 4.34 -3.98
N PRO A 78 8.06 5.29 -4.40
CA PRO A 78 8.79 5.17 -5.66
C PRO A 78 9.78 3.99 -5.61
N ALA A 79 9.95 3.32 -6.74
CA ALA A 79 10.96 2.29 -6.90
C ALA A 79 12.34 2.84 -6.52
N GLY A 80 13.12 2.04 -5.77
CA GLY A 80 14.45 2.45 -5.32
C GLY A 80 14.48 3.42 -4.14
N ALA A 81 13.35 3.74 -3.50
CA ALA A 81 13.31 4.58 -2.29
C ALA A 81 14.31 4.11 -1.20
N GLY A 82 14.49 2.80 -1.03
CA GLY A 82 15.46 2.24 -0.07
C GLY A 82 16.94 2.51 -0.38
N ARG A 83 17.26 3.09 -1.54
CA ARG A 83 18.62 3.47 -1.96
C ARG A 83 18.91 4.96 -1.75
N LEU A 84 17.90 5.74 -1.38
CA LEU A 84 18.06 7.17 -1.14
C LEU A 84 18.97 7.43 0.06
N THR A 85 19.67 8.56 0.05
CA THR A 85 20.37 9.01 1.25
C THR A 85 19.36 9.28 2.36
N PRO A 86 19.75 9.23 3.64
CA PRO A 86 18.84 9.59 4.73
C PRO A 86 18.25 10.99 4.62
N VAL A 87 18.94 11.93 3.96
CA VAL A 87 18.42 13.29 3.73
C VAL A 87 17.33 13.28 2.67
N ASP A 88 17.60 12.67 1.51
CA ASP A 88 16.65 12.63 0.40
C ASP A 88 15.41 11.81 0.76
N PHE A 89 15.58 10.69 1.48
CA PHE A 89 14.47 9.87 1.96
C PHE A 89 13.53 10.68 2.86
N ARG A 90 14.07 11.39 3.86
CA ARG A 90 13.26 12.19 4.79
C ARG A 90 12.53 13.35 4.09
N ALA A 91 13.17 13.96 3.10
CA ALA A 91 12.57 15.04 2.34
C ALA A 91 11.40 14.54 1.47
N ALA A 92 11.53 13.35 0.87
CA ALA A 92 10.54 12.82 -0.07
C ALA A 92 9.44 11.98 0.59
N ALA A 93 9.71 11.33 1.73
CA ALA A 93 8.78 10.40 2.39
C ALA A 93 7.38 10.94 2.68
N PRO A 94 7.20 12.21 3.11
CA PRO A 94 5.86 12.77 3.28
C PRO A 94 5.02 12.75 1.99
N GLY A 95 5.64 12.76 0.81
CA GLY A 95 4.95 12.71 -0.47
C GLY A 95 4.50 11.32 -0.91
N TRP A 96 4.82 10.25 -0.16
CA TRP A 96 4.50 8.87 -0.55
C TRP A 96 3.34 8.26 0.22
N LEU A 97 2.96 8.86 1.36
CA LEU A 97 1.96 8.36 2.29
C LEU A 97 0.82 9.36 2.46
N ALA A 98 -0.39 8.84 2.65
CA ALA A 98 -1.59 9.63 2.85
C ALA A 98 -1.58 10.36 4.21
N PRO A 99 -2.42 11.40 4.40
CA PRO A 99 -2.53 12.11 5.68
C PRO A 99 -2.86 11.23 6.90
N ARG A 100 -3.51 10.07 6.70
CA ARG A 100 -3.75 9.09 7.76
C ARG A 100 -2.47 8.44 8.31
N LEU A 101 -1.37 8.56 7.57
CA LEU A 101 -0.03 8.07 7.91
C LEU A 101 0.96 9.25 8.00
N ASP A 102 0.49 10.44 8.37
CA ASP A 102 1.29 11.67 8.55
C ASP A 102 2.01 12.18 7.29
N GLY A 103 1.50 11.83 6.10
CA GLY A 103 2.01 12.33 4.83
C GLY A 103 1.07 13.32 4.13
N THR A 104 1.34 13.54 2.85
CA THR A 104 0.70 14.54 1.98
C THR A 104 0.23 13.94 0.65
N TRP A 105 0.38 12.63 0.48
CA TRP A 105 0.01 11.93 -0.74
C TRP A 105 -1.51 11.83 -0.91
N ASP A 106 -1.96 11.96 -2.14
CA ASP A 106 -3.38 11.96 -2.53
C ASP A 106 -3.65 10.77 -3.47
N ALA A 107 -4.55 9.88 -3.04
CA ALA A 107 -4.90 8.66 -3.77
C ALA A 107 -5.63 8.96 -5.09
N GLU A 108 -6.51 9.95 -5.10
CA GLU A 108 -7.31 10.32 -6.27
C GLU A 108 -6.40 10.97 -7.32
N ALA A 109 -5.59 11.94 -6.91
CA ALA A 109 -4.63 12.60 -7.81
C ALA A 109 -3.58 11.60 -8.35
N PHE A 110 -3.19 10.61 -7.54
CA PHE A 110 -2.31 9.53 -7.97
C PHE A 110 -3.01 8.64 -9.02
N GLY A 111 -4.24 8.19 -8.75
CA GLY A 111 -5.01 7.38 -9.69
C GLY A 111 -5.24 8.07 -11.03
N VAL A 112 -5.53 9.37 -11.04
CA VAL A 112 -5.71 10.16 -12.27
C VAL A 112 -4.42 10.24 -13.09
N ARG A 113 -3.27 10.44 -12.44
CA ARG A 113 -1.97 10.55 -13.14
C ARG A 113 -1.53 9.21 -13.75
N GLU A 114 -1.79 8.13 -13.05
CA GLU A 114 -1.36 6.79 -13.46
C GLU A 114 -2.42 6.03 -14.26
N ALA A 115 -3.56 6.67 -14.57
CA ALA A 115 -4.62 6.08 -15.39
C ALA A 115 -4.06 5.57 -16.75
N PRO A 116 -4.56 4.43 -17.26
CA PRO A 116 -4.13 3.89 -18.56
C PRO A 116 -4.33 4.85 -19.73
#